data_AF-D8LM58-F1
#
_entry.id   AF-D8LM58-F1
#
_cell.length_a   1.000
_cell.length_b   1.000
_cell.length_c   1.000
_cell.angle_alpha   90.00
_cell.angle_beta   90.00
_cell.angle_gamma   90.00
#
_symmetry.space_group_name_H-M   'P 1'
#
loop_
_entity.id
_entity.type
_entity.pdbx_description
1 polymer ?
#
loop_
_entity_poly.entity_id
_entity_poly.type
_entity_poly.pdbx_seq_one_letter_code
_entity_poly.pdbx_strand_id
1 'polypeptide(L)'
;MACESNNGQSAHVTQEDPLVVVASYNKFDNLAHVPRGTTAGHTLSCFRLHRESATMTLLAVEDTLENPAFLRFHPEYNILYACTEDITKDNEVACFSVSATCGKLTHLRSQSAKGKSTCYLELDSSLEHMLFVNYWDSVVGTMPLTCSGLLEPVVKTLKPERPVVARDLKDHLANRQSEPHAHAIVLDPYFGKVAFIPDLGMDVIQQHHYDAKTGVLTPSTTLACGPDDLKPHGPRYIFVLVSNRGHNSIAVFAIKQTTRCGEAGYLRVVNYCHTKGKTPRHFQFDPSGEFLLSANQDTDSVTVFRFDNETGKLTFTGDVNDVPSPNFVCVFQPHRNGRMRHVAKL
;
A
#
# COMPACT_ATOMS: atom_id res chain seq x y z
N MET A 1 -21.47 -43.21 40.53
CA MET A 1 -22.24 -42.32 39.65
C MET A 1 -21.27 -41.43 38.93
N ALA A 2 -21.01 -41.73 37.66
CA ALA A 2 -20.12 -40.96 36.80
C ALA A 2 -20.83 -39.67 36.36
N CYS A 3 -20.12 -38.55 36.39
CA CYS A 3 -20.56 -37.29 35.84
C CYS A 3 -20.03 -37.22 34.40
N GLU A 4 -20.93 -37.28 33.42
CA GLU A 4 -20.59 -37.19 32.00
C GLU A 4 -20.12 -35.77 31.66
N SER A 5 -18.88 -35.66 31.19
CA SER A 5 -18.33 -34.45 30.60
C SER A 5 -18.89 -34.29 29.18
N ASN A 6 -19.75 -33.30 29.00
CA ASN A 6 -20.27 -32.92 27.70
C ASN A 6 -19.13 -32.29 26.87
N ASN A 7 -18.69 -32.96 25.81
CA ASN A 7 -17.73 -32.46 24.84
C ASN A 7 -18.35 -31.28 24.07
N GLY A 8 -18.03 -30.06 24.50
CA GLY A 8 -18.28 -28.86 23.71
C GLY A 8 -17.45 -28.93 22.42
N GLN A 9 -18.14 -29.10 21.29
CA GLN A 9 -17.58 -28.82 19.97
C GLN A 9 -16.97 -27.41 19.99
N SER A 10 -15.68 -27.34 19.66
CA SER A 10 -14.99 -26.11 19.30
C SER A 10 -15.78 -25.43 18.18
N ALA A 11 -16.59 -24.43 18.53
CA ALA A 11 -17.16 -23.53 17.55
C ALA A 11 -16.00 -22.87 16.80
N HIS A 12 -15.82 -23.24 15.54
CA HIS A 12 -15.04 -22.44 14.61
C HIS A 12 -15.59 -21.02 14.70
N VAL A 13 -14.82 -20.12 15.31
CA VAL A 13 -15.12 -18.69 15.25
C VAL A 13 -15.05 -18.34 13.78
N THR A 14 -16.20 -18.23 13.12
CA THR A 14 -16.28 -17.69 11.75
C THR A 14 -15.64 -16.32 11.80
N GLN A 15 -14.45 -16.22 11.21
CA GLN A 15 -13.74 -14.96 11.12
C GLN A 15 -14.64 -14.03 10.29
N GLU A 16 -15.07 -12.93 10.90
CA GLU A 16 -15.94 -11.97 10.22
C GLU A 16 -15.28 -11.48 8.95
N ASP A 17 -16.08 -11.24 7.92
CA ASP A 17 -15.62 -10.75 6.64
C ASP A 17 -14.77 -9.48 6.78
N PRO A 18 -13.64 -9.37 6.05
CA PRO A 18 -12.77 -8.22 6.13
C PRO A 18 -13.43 -6.97 5.55
N LEU A 19 -12.93 -5.81 5.99
CA LEU A 19 -13.25 -4.54 5.36
C LEU A 19 -12.24 -4.26 4.23
N VAL A 20 -12.74 -3.58 3.20
CA VAL A 20 -11.94 -3.10 2.07
C VAL A 20 -12.17 -1.60 1.98
N VAL A 21 -11.12 -0.80 2.12
CA VAL A 21 -11.18 0.63 1.80
C VAL A 21 -10.47 0.86 0.48
N VAL A 22 -11.20 1.48 -0.45
CA VAL A 22 -10.68 1.86 -1.77
C VAL A 22 -10.46 3.36 -1.77
N ALA A 23 -9.23 3.79 -2.06
CA ALA A 23 -8.93 5.19 -2.33
C ALA A 23 -9.06 5.48 -3.82
N SER A 24 -9.57 6.67 -4.12
CA SER A 24 -9.82 7.14 -5.48
C SER A 24 -9.38 8.59 -5.68
N TYR A 25 -8.88 8.89 -6.88
CA TYR A 25 -8.56 10.27 -7.26
C TYR A 25 -9.81 11.05 -7.67
N ASN A 26 -9.99 12.23 -7.09
CA ASN A 26 -11.11 13.13 -7.38
C ASN A 26 -10.73 14.40 -8.15
N LYS A 27 -9.43 14.66 -8.35
CA LYS A 27 -8.95 15.84 -9.07
C LYS A 27 -7.69 15.52 -9.87
N PHE A 28 -7.79 15.51 -11.19
CA PHE A 28 -6.67 15.05 -12.03
C PHE A 28 -5.63 16.13 -12.34
N ASP A 29 -6.04 17.39 -12.38
CA ASP A 29 -5.21 18.50 -12.87
C ASP A 29 -3.97 18.78 -12.00
N ASN A 30 -3.95 18.26 -10.77
CA ASN A 30 -2.87 18.43 -9.80
C ASN A 30 -2.14 17.12 -9.46
N LEU A 31 -2.32 16.06 -10.24
CA LEU A 31 -1.59 14.80 -10.09
C LEU A 31 -0.27 14.80 -10.86
N ALA A 32 0.69 13.98 -10.43
CA ALA A 32 1.97 13.79 -11.12
C ALA A 32 1.86 12.87 -12.37
N HIS A 33 0.64 12.55 -12.79
CA HIS A 33 0.31 11.70 -13.92
C HIS A 33 -1.10 12.04 -14.44
N VAL A 34 -1.50 11.44 -15.56
CA VAL A 34 -2.79 11.71 -16.21
C VAL A 34 -3.65 10.44 -16.20
N PRO A 35 -4.54 10.24 -15.21
CA PRO A 35 -5.55 9.17 -15.25
C PRO A 35 -6.47 9.31 -16.46
N ARG A 36 -7.06 8.19 -16.90
CA ARG A 36 -8.02 8.16 -18.01
C ARG A 36 -9.40 7.65 -17.61
N GLY A 37 -9.58 7.31 -16.33
CA GLY A 37 -10.88 7.00 -15.75
C GLY A 37 -11.70 8.26 -15.45
N THR A 38 -12.71 8.11 -14.62
CA THR A 38 -13.60 9.19 -14.18
C THR A 38 -13.15 9.72 -12.83
N THR A 39 -13.14 11.04 -12.65
CA THR A 39 -12.86 11.65 -11.33
C THR A 39 -13.90 11.17 -10.32
N ALA A 40 -13.46 10.74 -9.16
CA ALA A 40 -14.35 10.17 -8.16
C ALA A 40 -15.19 11.25 -7.44
N GLY A 41 -16.48 10.94 -7.28
CA GLY A 41 -17.37 11.70 -6.39
C GLY A 41 -17.12 11.39 -4.91
N HIS A 42 -16.57 10.21 -4.62
CA HIS A 42 -16.16 9.79 -3.28
C HIS A 42 -14.70 9.39 -3.23
N THR A 43 -13.93 9.86 -2.25
CA THR A 43 -12.46 9.68 -2.25
C THR A 43 -12.00 8.47 -1.48
N LEU A 44 -12.73 8.06 -0.45
CA LEU A 44 -12.56 6.79 0.26
C LEU A 44 -13.89 6.05 0.29
N SER A 45 -13.93 4.85 -0.29
CA SER A 45 -15.11 3.98 -0.28
C SER A 45 -14.83 2.72 0.55
N CYS A 46 -15.62 2.48 1.60
CA CYS A 46 -15.46 1.34 2.51
C CYS A 46 -16.50 0.26 2.20
N PHE A 47 -16.04 -0.95 1.93
CA PHE A 47 -16.83 -2.11 1.60
C PHE A 47 -16.61 -3.25 2.61
N ARG A 48 -17.56 -4.18 2.66
CA ARG A 48 -17.36 -5.52 3.22
C ARG A 48 -17.10 -6.51 2.09
N LEU A 49 -16.06 -7.32 2.20
CA LEU A 49 -15.81 -8.43 1.28
C LEU A 49 -16.41 -9.72 1.86
N HIS A 50 -17.52 -10.18 1.30
CA HIS A 50 -18.17 -11.42 1.71
C HIS A 50 -17.40 -12.61 1.12
N ARG A 51 -16.61 -13.31 1.93
CA ARG A 51 -15.69 -14.37 1.43
C ARG A 51 -16.44 -15.57 0.86
N GLU A 52 -17.61 -15.91 1.39
CA GLU A 52 -18.39 -17.05 0.90
C GLU A 52 -18.85 -16.82 -0.55
N SER A 53 -19.50 -15.69 -0.81
CA SER A 53 -19.99 -15.32 -2.14
C SER A 53 -18.92 -14.71 -3.04
N ALA A 54 -17.79 -14.27 -2.49
CA ALA A 54 -16.74 -13.51 -3.16
C ALA A 54 -17.22 -12.19 -3.79
N THR A 55 -18.14 -11.52 -3.10
CA THR A 55 -18.75 -10.24 -3.51
C THR A 55 -18.45 -9.13 -2.52
N MET A 56 -18.44 -7.88 -2.97
CA MET A 56 -18.31 -6.73 -2.09
C MET A 56 -19.65 -6.00 -1.87
N THR A 57 -19.83 -5.40 -0.69
CA THR A 57 -20.97 -4.50 -0.39
C THR A 57 -20.47 -3.18 0.15
N LEU A 58 -20.84 -2.08 -0.50
CA LEU A 58 -20.51 -0.73 -0.02
C LEU A 58 -21.21 -0.46 1.31
N LEU A 59 -20.45 0.00 2.31
CA LEU A 59 -20.95 0.31 3.64
C LEU A 59 -20.96 1.81 3.95
N ALA A 60 -19.89 2.51 3.57
CA ALA A 60 -19.69 3.92 3.89
C ALA A 60 -18.76 4.58 2.87
N VAL A 61 -18.84 5.91 2.79
CA VAL A 61 -17.95 6.76 2.00
C VAL A 61 -17.42 7.91 2.87
N GLU A 62 -16.27 8.46 2.50
CA GLU A 62 -15.60 9.58 3.15
C GLU A 62 -14.90 10.42 2.08
N ASP A 63 -15.09 11.74 2.11
CA ASP A 63 -14.78 12.64 0.98
C ASP A 63 -13.94 13.86 1.38
N THR A 64 -13.41 13.91 2.61
CA THR A 64 -12.66 15.08 3.10
C THR A 64 -11.28 15.22 2.48
N LEU A 65 -10.69 14.13 1.99
CA LEU A 65 -9.38 14.17 1.32
C LEU A 65 -9.50 14.46 -0.17
N GLU A 66 -8.64 15.34 -0.65
CA GLU A 66 -8.34 15.47 -2.07
C GLU A 66 -7.27 14.45 -2.45
N ASN A 67 -7.53 13.64 -3.48
CA ASN A 67 -6.60 12.67 -4.06
C ASN A 67 -5.87 11.77 -3.03
N PRO A 68 -6.58 11.01 -2.18
CA PRO A 68 -5.92 10.01 -1.35
C PRO A 68 -5.19 8.97 -2.23
N ALA A 69 -3.88 8.87 -2.08
CA ALA A 69 -3.01 8.13 -3.01
C ALA A 69 -2.58 6.75 -2.49
N PHE A 70 -2.37 6.64 -1.18
CA PHE A 70 -1.92 5.41 -0.53
C PHE A 70 -2.59 5.26 0.82
N LEU A 71 -2.94 4.03 1.19
CA LEU A 71 -3.57 3.70 2.45
C LEU A 71 -2.71 2.72 3.26
N ARG A 72 -2.73 2.86 4.58
CA ARG A 72 -2.11 1.89 5.51
C ARG A 72 -3.03 1.69 6.71
N PHE A 73 -3.35 0.45 7.04
CA PHE A 73 -4.11 0.14 8.25
C PHE A 73 -3.15 -0.14 9.41
N HIS A 74 -3.43 0.42 10.60
CA HIS A 74 -2.63 0.17 11.79
C HIS A 74 -2.84 -1.28 12.29
N PRO A 75 -1.78 -2.04 12.58
CA PRO A 75 -1.93 -3.46 12.94
C PRO A 75 -2.61 -3.68 14.30
N GLU A 76 -2.54 -2.72 15.22
CA GLU A 76 -3.07 -2.87 16.60
C GLU A 76 -4.31 -2.02 16.91
N TYR A 77 -4.60 -1.02 16.08
CA TYR A 77 -5.68 -0.06 16.31
C TYR A 77 -6.55 0.00 15.07
N ASN A 78 -7.85 0.28 15.22
CA ASN A 78 -8.73 0.51 14.08
C ASN A 78 -8.51 1.90 13.51
N ILE A 79 -7.28 2.16 13.05
CA ILE A 79 -6.85 3.42 12.45
C ILE A 79 -6.42 3.14 11.01
N LEU A 80 -6.98 3.89 10.08
CA LEU A 80 -6.55 3.94 8.69
C LEU A 80 -5.77 5.23 8.46
N TYR A 81 -4.57 5.11 7.92
CA TYR A 81 -3.79 6.24 7.43
C TYR A 81 -3.98 6.39 5.93
N ALA A 82 -4.12 7.62 5.46
CA ALA A 82 -4.21 7.96 4.05
C ALA A 82 -3.32 9.16 3.75
N CYS A 83 -2.48 9.09 2.72
CA CYS A 83 -1.74 10.26 2.24
C CYS A 83 -2.39 10.87 1.01
N THR A 84 -2.30 12.18 0.86
CA THR A 84 -2.83 12.90 -0.31
C THR A 84 -1.75 13.08 -1.39
N GLU A 85 -2.16 13.14 -2.66
CA GLU A 85 -1.28 13.43 -3.80
C GLU A 85 -1.70 14.71 -4.53
N ASP A 86 -0.85 15.73 -4.45
CA ASP A 86 -0.99 17.02 -5.13
C ASP A 86 0.40 17.61 -5.40
N ILE A 87 0.70 17.99 -6.65
CA ILE A 87 2.01 18.56 -7.06
C ILE A 87 2.13 20.09 -6.81
N THR A 88 1.03 20.74 -6.47
CA THR A 88 0.91 22.20 -6.38
C THR A 88 1.07 22.74 -4.96
N LYS A 89 0.80 21.92 -3.95
CA LYS A 89 0.77 22.33 -2.53
C LYS A 89 1.38 21.28 -1.60
N ASP A 90 1.60 21.66 -0.35
CA ASP A 90 1.99 20.71 0.69
C ASP A 90 0.90 19.65 0.91
N ASN A 91 1.31 18.39 0.96
CA ASN A 91 0.44 17.23 1.10
C ASN A 91 0.37 16.80 2.56
N GLU A 92 -0.61 15.99 2.90
CA GLU A 92 -0.81 15.53 4.26
C GLU A 92 -0.94 14.01 4.36
N VAL A 93 -0.71 13.51 5.57
CA VAL A 93 -1.09 12.18 6.00
C VAL A 93 -2.21 12.34 7.04
N ALA A 94 -3.36 11.77 6.75
CA ALA A 94 -4.55 11.79 7.59
C ALA A 94 -4.78 10.46 8.29
N CYS A 95 -5.30 10.52 9.52
CA CYS A 95 -5.76 9.38 10.33
C CYS A 95 -7.29 9.35 10.39
N PHE A 96 -7.86 8.18 10.17
CA PHE A 96 -9.28 7.91 10.38
C PHE A 96 -9.46 6.76 11.37
N SER A 97 -10.39 6.90 12.31
CA SER A 97 -10.92 5.74 13.03
C SER A 97 -11.85 4.95 12.11
N VAL A 98 -11.81 3.62 12.23
CA VAL A 98 -12.63 2.71 11.43
C VAL A 98 -13.64 2.00 12.32
N SER A 99 -14.93 2.14 11.99
CA SER A 99 -15.98 1.33 12.60
C SER A 99 -15.98 -0.09 12.04
N ALA A 100 -15.72 -1.09 12.88
CA ALA A 100 -15.74 -2.50 12.47
C ALA A 100 -17.13 -2.96 11.97
N THR A 101 -18.20 -2.40 12.53
CA THR A 101 -19.57 -2.83 12.28
C THR A 101 -20.13 -2.26 10.97
N CYS A 102 -19.97 -0.95 10.76
CA CYS A 102 -20.57 -0.25 9.62
C CYS A 102 -19.56 0.34 8.64
N GLY A 103 -18.26 0.11 8.81
CA GLY A 103 -17.22 0.60 7.91
C GLY A 103 -17.01 2.11 7.92
N LYS A 104 -17.78 2.87 8.73
CA LYS A 104 -17.66 4.32 8.81
C LYS A 104 -16.23 4.74 9.17
N LEU A 105 -15.67 5.62 8.35
CA LEU A 105 -14.42 6.31 8.60
C LEU A 105 -14.72 7.64 9.31
N THR A 106 -14.05 7.92 10.41
CA THR A 106 -14.15 9.22 11.11
C THR A 106 -12.78 9.82 11.25
N HIS A 107 -12.55 10.97 10.59
CA HIS A 107 -11.30 11.71 10.65
C HIS A 107 -10.91 12.01 12.10
N LEU A 108 -9.64 11.81 12.42
CA LEU A 108 -9.07 12.04 13.75
C LEU A 108 -8.09 13.22 13.75
N ARG A 109 -7.16 13.20 12.79
CA ARG A 109 -6.04 14.16 12.69
C ARG A 109 -5.40 14.06 11.32
N SER A 110 -4.90 15.17 10.79
CA SER A 110 -3.95 15.20 9.66
C SER A 110 -2.63 15.84 10.10
N GLN A 111 -1.53 15.46 9.46
CA GLN A 111 -0.22 16.11 9.59
C GLN A 111 0.35 16.41 8.21
N SER A 112 0.95 17.59 8.06
CA SER A 112 1.74 17.96 6.88
C SER A 112 2.87 16.94 6.65
N ALA A 113 2.98 16.46 5.40
CA ALA A 113 4.08 15.63 4.93
C ALA A 113 5.31 16.48 4.51
N LYS A 114 5.22 17.82 4.62
CA LYS A 114 6.29 18.77 4.28
C LYS A 114 6.84 18.58 2.87
N GLY A 115 5.94 18.35 1.91
CA GLY A 115 6.24 18.18 0.50
C GLY A 115 5.02 17.77 -0.32
N LYS A 116 5.25 17.49 -1.59
CA LYS A 116 4.28 17.34 -2.65
C LYS A 116 4.21 15.90 -3.14
N SER A 117 3.03 15.54 -3.64
CA SER A 117 2.72 14.22 -4.20
C SER A 117 3.08 13.07 -3.24
N THR A 118 2.58 13.08 -2.00
CA THR A 118 2.85 11.99 -1.06
C THR A 118 2.22 10.69 -1.56
N CYS A 119 3.02 9.65 -1.79
CA CYS A 119 2.60 8.49 -2.58
C CYS A 119 2.80 7.13 -1.90
N TYR A 120 3.38 7.10 -0.70
CA TYR A 120 3.70 5.86 -0.01
C TYR A 120 3.74 6.05 1.50
N LEU A 121 3.25 5.05 2.23
CA LEU A 121 3.25 4.99 3.70
C LEU A 121 3.77 3.64 4.17
N GLU A 122 4.67 3.64 5.16
CA GLU A 122 5.26 2.46 5.80
C GLU A 122 5.29 2.67 7.32
N LEU A 123 4.81 1.69 8.08
CA LEU A 123 4.94 1.69 9.54
C LEU A 123 6.24 0.99 9.92
N ASP A 124 6.97 1.54 10.89
CA ASP A 124 8.08 0.80 11.49
C ASP A 124 7.58 -0.39 12.33
N SER A 125 8.46 -1.37 12.57
CA SER A 125 8.09 -2.56 13.34
C SER A 125 7.75 -2.27 14.80
N SER A 126 8.23 -1.15 15.34
CA SER A 126 7.90 -0.67 16.69
C SER A 126 6.55 0.03 16.78
N LEU A 127 5.96 0.41 15.64
CA LEU A 127 4.76 1.25 15.56
C LEU A 127 4.93 2.62 16.25
N GLU A 128 6.16 3.11 16.30
CA GLU A 128 6.53 4.40 16.86
C GLU A 128 6.69 5.46 15.77
N HIS A 129 6.87 5.05 14.50
CA HIS A 129 7.06 5.95 13.37
C HIS A 129 6.26 5.52 12.14
N MET A 130 5.69 6.51 11.49
CA MET A 130 5.25 6.43 10.09
C MET A 130 6.35 7.01 9.20
N LEU A 131 6.80 6.22 8.23
CA LEU A 131 7.67 6.65 7.15
C LEU A 131 6.83 6.92 5.90
N PHE A 132 7.20 7.92 5.12
CA PHE A 132 6.46 8.31 3.92
C PHE A 132 7.38 8.82 2.81
N VAL A 133 6.84 8.88 1.59
CA VAL A 133 7.55 9.39 0.41
C VAL A 133 6.73 10.46 -0.29
N ASN A 134 7.35 11.61 -0.51
CA ASN A 134 6.86 12.69 -1.37
C ASN A 134 7.47 12.53 -2.76
N TYR A 135 6.70 11.99 -3.70
CA TYR A 135 7.17 11.63 -5.03
C TYR A 135 7.69 12.82 -5.85
N TRP A 136 6.99 13.95 -5.77
CA TRP A 136 7.32 15.13 -6.58
C TRP A 136 8.63 15.77 -6.12
N ASP A 137 8.88 15.82 -4.82
CA ASP A 137 10.12 16.38 -4.28
C ASP A 137 11.24 15.33 -4.13
N SER A 138 10.91 14.05 -4.35
CA SER A 138 11.73 12.88 -4.01
C SER A 138 12.24 12.89 -2.56
N VAL A 139 11.43 13.45 -1.65
CA VAL A 139 11.74 13.54 -0.22
C VAL A 139 11.15 12.34 0.50
N VAL A 140 11.96 11.70 1.34
CA VAL A 140 11.49 10.68 2.28
C VAL A 140 11.42 11.31 3.67
N GLY A 141 10.34 11.07 4.41
CA GLY A 141 10.18 11.63 5.74
C GLY A 141 9.74 10.62 6.77
N THR A 142 9.92 10.99 8.04
CA THR A 142 9.44 10.21 9.18
C THR A 142 8.68 11.12 10.14
N MET A 143 7.56 10.60 10.63
CA MET A 143 6.74 11.26 11.64
C MET A 143 6.45 10.29 12.80
N PRO A 144 6.58 10.74 14.06
CA PRO A 144 6.29 9.88 15.20
C PRO A 144 4.81 9.55 15.29
N LEU A 145 4.52 8.46 15.99
CA LEU A 145 3.18 8.06 16.38
C LEU A 145 3.06 8.15 17.91
N THR A 146 1.92 8.62 18.38
CA THR A 146 1.58 8.50 19.80
C THR A 146 1.45 7.02 20.17
N CYS A 147 1.46 6.70 21.46
CA CYS A 147 1.16 5.35 21.95
C CYS A 147 -0.26 4.85 21.62
N SER A 148 -1.11 5.68 21.01
CA SER A 148 -2.43 5.33 20.49
C SER A 148 -2.48 5.32 18.96
N GLY A 149 -1.33 5.39 18.29
CA GLY A 149 -1.19 5.36 16.83
C GLY A 149 -1.56 6.67 16.12
N LEU A 150 -1.67 7.81 16.81
CA LEU A 150 -1.98 9.09 16.14
C LEU A 150 -0.71 9.77 15.64
N LEU A 151 -0.79 10.42 14.48
CA LEU A 151 0.36 11.10 13.87
C LEU A 151 0.78 12.34 14.67
N GLU A 152 2.09 12.46 14.89
CA GLU A 152 2.75 13.67 15.37
C GLU A 152 3.44 14.42 14.21
N PRO A 153 3.82 15.70 14.36
CA PRO A 153 4.46 16.44 13.29
C PRO A 153 5.77 15.79 12.80
N VAL A 154 6.05 15.92 11.50
CA VAL A 154 7.28 15.41 10.86
C VAL A 154 8.54 15.91 11.58
N VAL A 155 9.38 14.97 12.00
CA VAL A 155 10.62 15.22 12.75
C VAL A 155 11.86 15.18 11.87
N LYS A 156 11.89 14.32 10.86
CA LYS A 156 13.04 14.15 9.95
C LYS A 156 12.57 14.05 8.51
N THR A 157 13.39 14.62 7.62
CA THR A 157 13.26 14.45 6.17
C THR A 157 14.64 14.18 5.60
N LEU A 158 14.68 13.30 4.62
CA LEU A 158 15.82 12.99 3.78
C LEU A 158 15.50 13.55 2.39
N LYS A 159 16.29 14.54 1.98
CA LYS A 159 16.19 15.14 0.65
C LYS A 159 17.06 14.37 -0.35
N PRO A 160 16.70 14.35 -1.64
CA PRO A 160 17.57 13.77 -2.65
C PRO A 160 18.87 14.58 -2.76
N GLU A 161 19.96 13.95 -3.21
CA GLU A 161 21.25 14.63 -3.42
C GLU A 161 21.15 15.79 -4.42
N ARG A 162 20.27 15.62 -5.43
CA ARG A 162 19.92 16.65 -6.41
C ARG A 162 18.42 16.92 -6.30
N PRO A 163 18.00 18.19 -6.17
CA PRO A 163 16.58 18.51 -6.12
C PRO A 163 15.92 18.22 -7.46
N VAL A 164 14.63 17.87 -7.41
CA VAL A 164 13.74 17.88 -8.59
C VAL A 164 13.58 19.34 -9.03
N VAL A 165 13.75 19.59 -10.33
CA VAL A 165 13.69 20.95 -10.92
C VAL A 165 12.55 21.12 -11.92
N ALA A 166 11.82 20.03 -12.22
CA ALA A 166 10.61 20.08 -13.02
C ALA A 166 9.65 21.19 -12.56
N ARG A 167 9.27 22.06 -13.49
CA ARG A 167 8.45 23.25 -13.19
C ARG A 167 6.96 22.99 -13.19
N ASP A 168 6.54 22.04 -14.02
CA ASP A 168 5.15 21.68 -14.23
C ASP A 168 5.04 20.19 -14.64
N LEU A 169 3.81 19.69 -14.75
CA LEU A 169 3.55 18.30 -15.12
C LEU A 169 4.14 17.92 -16.48
N LYS A 170 4.16 18.83 -17.46
CA LYS A 170 4.68 18.53 -18.79
C LYS A 170 6.20 18.35 -18.75
N ASP A 171 6.89 19.24 -18.05
CA ASP A 171 8.33 19.17 -17.81
C ASP A 171 8.70 17.87 -17.07
N HIS A 172 7.96 17.57 -16.00
CA HIS A 172 8.10 16.34 -15.22
C HIS A 172 7.92 15.08 -16.08
N LEU A 173 6.87 15.01 -16.90
CA LEU A 173 6.61 13.83 -17.75
C LEU A 173 7.68 13.65 -18.84
N ALA A 174 8.26 14.73 -19.35
CA ALA A 174 9.33 14.68 -20.35
C ALA A 174 10.67 14.22 -19.74
N ASN A 175 10.91 14.55 -18.47
CA ASN A 175 12.21 14.37 -17.78
C ASN A 175 12.14 13.37 -16.61
N ARG A 176 11.09 12.54 -16.57
CA ARG A 176 10.74 11.65 -15.44
C ARG A 176 11.80 10.60 -15.07
N GLN A 177 12.76 10.33 -15.95
CA GLN A 177 13.89 9.40 -15.72
C GLN A 177 15.24 10.12 -15.76
N SER A 178 15.25 11.43 -15.58
CA SER A 178 16.48 12.24 -15.49
C SER A 178 16.58 13.02 -14.18
N GLU A 179 15.56 12.95 -13.33
CA GLU A 179 15.48 13.59 -12.02
C GLU A 179 15.11 12.55 -10.96
N PRO A 180 15.54 12.70 -9.69
CA PRO A 180 15.17 11.75 -8.63
C PRO A 180 13.68 11.68 -8.38
N HIS A 181 13.14 10.46 -8.23
CA HIS A 181 11.75 10.21 -7.89
C HIS A 181 11.62 8.95 -7.03
N ALA A 182 11.99 9.08 -5.75
CA ALA A 182 11.63 8.09 -4.74
C ALA A 182 10.12 7.81 -4.81
N HIS A 183 9.75 6.54 -4.88
CA HIS A 183 8.36 6.13 -5.10
C HIS A 183 7.81 5.21 -4.00
N ALA A 184 8.69 4.63 -3.20
CA ALA A 184 8.35 3.78 -2.08
C ALA A 184 9.45 3.83 -1.02
N ILE A 185 9.11 3.41 0.20
CA ILE A 185 10.07 3.08 1.24
C ILE A 185 9.63 1.77 1.88
N VAL A 186 10.52 0.79 1.92
CA VAL A 186 10.25 -0.52 2.50
C VAL A 186 11.35 -0.83 3.49
N LEU A 187 10.99 -1.18 4.72
CA LEU A 187 11.94 -1.63 5.72
C LEU A 187 12.27 -3.11 5.54
N ASP A 188 13.49 -3.51 5.90
CA ASP A 188 13.82 -4.93 5.97
C ASP A 188 12.88 -5.63 6.96
N PRO A 189 12.28 -6.77 6.58
CA PRO A 189 11.21 -7.39 7.35
C PRO A 189 11.70 -8.12 8.61
N TYR A 190 13.02 -8.28 8.77
CA TYR A 190 13.59 -9.09 9.85
C TYR A 190 13.94 -8.26 11.07
N PHE A 191 14.60 -7.13 10.85
CA PHE A 191 15.12 -6.27 11.91
C PHE A 191 14.62 -4.84 11.82
N GLY A 192 14.10 -4.40 10.66
CA GLY A 192 13.65 -3.03 10.44
C GLY A 192 14.76 -2.00 10.67
N LYS A 193 15.99 -2.31 10.26
CA LYS A 193 17.19 -1.46 10.38
C LYS A 193 17.71 -0.95 9.05
N VAL A 194 17.22 -1.48 7.93
CA VAL A 194 17.56 -1.04 6.58
C VAL A 194 16.29 -0.62 5.87
N ALA A 195 16.29 0.58 5.31
CA ALA A 195 15.25 1.07 4.43
C ALA A 195 15.71 0.98 2.98
N PHE A 196 14.88 0.38 2.14
CA PHE A 196 15.01 0.31 0.69
C PHE A 196 14.09 1.35 0.07
N ILE A 197 14.67 2.27 -0.69
CA ILE A 197 13.96 3.37 -1.34
C ILE A 197 14.16 3.24 -2.85
N PRO A 198 13.23 2.60 -3.56
CA PRO A 198 13.22 2.58 -5.01
C PRO A 198 13.06 4.00 -5.56
N ASP A 199 14.02 4.41 -6.38
CA ASP A 199 14.02 5.68 -7.10
C ASP A 199 13.70 5.41 -8.57
N LEU A 200 12.48 5.78 -8.97
CA LEU A 200 11.99 5.57 -10.33
C LEU A 200 12.78 6.40 -11.34
N GLY A 201 13.23 7.59 -10.91
CA GLY A 201 13.84 8.55 -11.79
C GLY A 201 15.32 8.26 -12.06
N MET A 202 15.98 7.62 -11.10
CA MET A 202 17.40 7.27 -11.18
C MET A 202 17.67 5.81 -11.55
N ASP A 203 16.63 4.97 -11.68
CA ASP A 203 16.73 3.53 -11.94
C ASP A 203 17.60 2.76 -10.89
N VAL A 204 17.49 3.16 -9.62
CA VAL A 204 18.23 2.56 -8.51
C VAL A 204 17.34 2.23 -7.31
N ILE A 205 17.83 1.36 -6.43
CA ILE A 205 17.32 1.21 -5.06
C ILE A 205 18.36 1.80 -4.12
N GLN A 206 17.99 2.89 -3.46
CA GLN A 206 18.82 3.48 -2.41
C GLN A 206 18.62 2.69 -1.12
N GLN A 207 19.71 2.41 -0.41
CA GLN A 207 19.71 1.75 0.89
C GLN A 207 20.16 2.70 1.98
N HIS A 208 19.40 2.73 3.06
CA HIS A 208 19.65 3.59 4.21
C HIS A 208 19.63 2.76 5.49
N HIS A 209 20.50 3.08 6.44
CA HIS A 209 20.33 2.63 7.81
C HIS A 209 19.18 3.41 8.43
N TYR A 210 18.26 2.70 9.08
CA TYR A 210 17.12 3.25 9.79
C TYR A 210 17.32 3.08 11.30
N ASP A 211 17.28 4.20 12.03
CA ASP A 211 17.26 4.20 13.49
C ASP A 211 15.81 4.36 13.98
N ALA A 212 15.20 3.25 14.37
CA ALA A 212 13.84 3.20 14.87
C ALA A 212 13.59 4.07 16.11
N LYS A 213 14.61 4.37 16.92
CA LYS A 213 14.43 5.21 18.11
C LYS A 213 14.29 6.69 17.77
N THR A 214 14.94 7.13 16.70
CA THR A 214 15.04 8.56 16.34
C THR A 214 14.29 8.89 15.05
N GLY A 215 13.84 7.88 14.31
CA GLY A 215 13.22 8.02 13.00
C GLY A 215 14.20 8.48 11.92
N VAL A 216 15.52 8.38 12.14
CA VAL A 216 16.55 8.91 11.22
C VAL A 216 16.92 7.86 10.16
N LEU A 217 17.01 8.31 8.92
CA LEU A 217 17.57 7.56 7.79
C LEU A 217 18.97 8.11 7.47
N THR A 218 19.97 7.23 7.46
CA THR A 218 21.36 7.56 7.10
C THR A 218 21.75 6.82 5.81
N PRO A 219 22.25 7.51 4.77
CA PRO A 219 22.68 6.87 3.53
C PRO A 219 23.69 5.75 3.78
N SER A 220 23.53 4.64 3.06
CA SER A 220 24.43 3.48 3.14
C SER A 220 25.02 3.13 1.78
N THR A 221 24.19 2.70 0.83
CA THR A 221 24.63 2.32 -0.51
C THR A 221 23.49 2.45 -1.52
N THR A 222 23.80 2.29 -2.80
CA THR A 222 22.83 2.35 -3.90
C THR A 222 23.05 1.14 -4.80
N LEU A 223 21.97 0.45 -5.16
CA LEU A 223 21.99 -0.68 -6.08
C LEU A 223 21.35 -0.30 -7.41
N ALA A 224 22.06 -0.54 -8.52
CA ALA A 224 21.51 -0.41 -9.87
C ALA A 224 20.45 -1.49 -10.13
N CYS A 225 19.38 -1.11 -10.85
CA CYS A 225 18.28 -2.03 -11.17
C CYS A 225 18.44 -2.63 -12.59
N GLY A 226 19.24 -3.68 -12.72
CA GLY A 226 19.33 -4.48 -13.95
C GLY A 226 20.69 -4.43 -14.65
N PRO A 227 20.85 -5.17 -15.77
CA PRO A 227 22.08 -5.19 -16.57
C PRO A 227 22.37 -3.83 -17.21
N ASP A 228 23.66 -3.45 -17.31
CA ASP A 228 24.11 -2.15 -17.85
C ASP A 228 23.67 -1.88 -19.31
N ASP A 229 23.29 -2.92 -20.07
CA ASP A 229 22.93 -2.87 -21.48
C ASP A 229 21.41 -2.72 -21.74
N LEU A 230 20.58 -2.69 -20.71
CA LEU A 230 19.14 -2.47 -20.82
C LEU A 230 18.73 -1.10 -20.25
N LYS A 231 17.71 -0.46 -20.84
CA LYS A 231 17.03 0.72 -20.28
C LYS A 231 15.77 0.30 -19.54
N PRO A 232 15.86 -0.10 -18.25
CA PRO A 232 14.69 -0.45 -17.45
C PRO A 232 13.76 0.75 -17.25
N HIS A 233 12.48 0.50 -16.95
CA HIS A 233 11.48 1.54 -16.66
C HIS A 233 11.30 1.81 -15.14
N GLY A 234 12.37 1.60 -14.36
CA GLY A 234 12.46 1.79 -12.91
C GLY A 234 11.68 0.77 -12.05
N PRO A 235 12.19 0.39 -10.86
CA PRO A 235 11.45 -0.40 -9.88
C PRO A 235 10.29 0.40 -9.26
N ARG A 236 9.14 -0.25 -8.97
CA ARG A 236 7.95 0.42 -8.37
C ARG A 236 7.46 -0.21 -7.07
N TYR A 237 7.63 -1.51 -6.88
CA TYR A 237 7.21 -2.23 -5.67
C TYR A 237 8.18 -3.39 -5.37
N ILE A 238 8.49 -3.64 -4.09
CA ILE A 238 9.27 -4.81 -3.63
C ILE A 238 8.36 -5.68 -2.75
N PHE A 239 7.59 -6.56 -3.41
CA PHE A 239 7.21 -7.88 -2.91
C PHE A 239 7.03 -8.78 -4.15
N VAL A 240 7.10 -10.09 -3.99
CA VAL A 240 7.21 -11.07 -5.09
C VAL A 240 5.84 -11.33 -5.76
N LEU A 241 5.13 -10.24 -6.09
CA LEU A 241 4.02 -10.10 -7.03
C LEU A 241 4.16 -8.71 -7.66
N VAL A 242 4.20 -8.60 -8.99
CA VAL A 242 4.45 -7.31 -9.68
C VAL A 242 3.26 -6.94 -10.55
N SER A 243 2.62 -5.78 -10.32
CA SER A 243 1.64 -5.22 -11.24
C SER A 243 2.32 -4.55 -12.43
N ASN A 244 1.91 -4.92 -13.64
CA ASN A 244 2.47 -4.38 -14.88
C ASN A 244 1.48 -3.38 -15.51
N ARG A 245 1.74 -2.09 -15.32
CA ARG A 245 1.01 -1.02 -16.03
C ARG A 245 1.34 -1.07 -17.53
N GLY A 246 0.33 -0.90 -18.39
CA GLY A 246 0.46 -1.04 -19.86
C GLY A 246 0.14 -2.45 -20.36
N HIS A 247 0.66 -3.49 -19.69
CA HIS A 247 0.34 -4.90 -19.99
C HIS A 247 -0.94 -5.40 -19.28
N ASN A 248 -1.48 -4.64 -18.33
CA ASN A 248 -2.74 -4.91 -17.59
C ASN A 248 -2.78 -6.28 -16.91
N SER A 249 -1.69 -6.66 -16.23
CA SER A 249 -1.54 -7.97 -15.57
C SER A 249 -0.83 -7.86 -14.23
N ILE A 250 -1.04 -8.86 -13.36
CA ILE A 250 -0.23 -9.10 -12.16
C ILE A 250 0.65 -10.32 -12.45
N ALA A 251 1.97 -10.15 -12.33
CA ALA A 251 2.94 -11.24 -12.41
C ALA A 251 3.08 -11.89 -11.03
N VAL A 252 2.82 -13.19 -10.95
CA VAL A 252 3.02 -13.99 -9.73
C VAL A 252 4.39 -14.64 -9.77
N PHE A 253 5.20 -14.39 -8.75
CA PHE A 253 6.50 -15.03 -8.60
C PHE A 253 6.47 -16.00 -7.42
N ALA A 254 7.07 -17.17 -7.57
CA ALA A 254 7.26 -18.11 -6.47
C ALA A 254 8.71 -18.02 -5.94
N ILE A 255 8.88 -18.00 -4.62
CA ILE A 255 10.18 -18.21 -3.99
C ILE A 255 10.38 -19.72 -3.87
N LYS A 256 11.28 -20.30 -4.68
CA LYS A 256 11.70 -21.69 -4.47
C LYS A 256 12.57 -21.73 -3.21
N GLN A 257 12.07 -22.34 -2.15
CA GLN A 257 12.86 -22.57 -0.94
C GLN A 257 14.02 -23.53 -1.28
N THR A 258 15.27 -23.07 -1.18
CA THR A 258 16.44 -23.91 -1.41
C THR A 258 16.75 -24.71 -0.15
N THR A 259 16.87 -26.03 -0.34
CA THR A 259 17.37 -26.99 0.65
C THR A 259 18.82 -26.65 1.04
N ARG A 260 19.08 -26.47 2.34
CA ARG A 260 20.34 -26.61 3.12
C ARG A 260 21.72 -26.19 2.56
N CYS A 261 21.86 -25.67 1.35
CA CYS A 261 23.16 -25.40 0.74
C CYS A 261 23.10 -24.12 -0.12
N GLY A 262 23.15 -22.96 0.52
CA GLY A 262 23.87 -21.75 0.05
C GLY A 262 23.61 -21.14 -1.35
N GLU A 263 22.72 -21.66 -2.19
CA GLU A 263 22.43 -21.05 -3.50
C GLU A 263 21.17 -20.17 -3.42
N ALA A 264 21.28 -18.96 -4.00
CA ALA A 264 20.22 -17.96 -4.04
C ALA A 264 18.96 -18.51 -4.73
N GLY A 265 17.80 -18.34 -4.08
CA GLY A 265 16.51 -18.70 -4.66
C GLY A 265 16.16 -17.78 -5.83
N TYR A 266 16.12 -18.31 -7.05
CA TYR A 266 15.70 -17.55 -8.23
C TYR A 266 14.18 -17.39 -8.25
N LEU A 267 13.71 -16.17 -8.52
CA LEU A 267 12.31 -15.88 -8.79
C LEU A 267 11.91 -16.45 -10.15
N ARG A 268 10.85 -17.25 -10.20
CA ARG A 268 10.26 -17.77 -11.46
C ARG A 268 8.85 -17.22 -11.63
N VAL A 269 8.54 -16.69 -12.81
CA VAL A 269 7.17 -16.34 -13.19
C VAL A 269 6.33 -17.62 -13.21
N VAL A 270 5.27 -17.64 -12.40
CA VAL A 270 4.34 -18.78 -12.31
C VAL A 270 3.24 -18.65 -13.37
N ASN A 271 2.61 -17.47 -13.47
CA ASN A 271 1.58 -17.15 -14.46
C ASN A 271 1.33 -15.63 -14.56
N TYR A 272 0.55 -15.23 -15.55
CA TYR A 272 -0.07 -13.91 -15.68
C TYR A 272 -1.58 -14.02 -15.58
N CYS A 273 -2.22 -13.10 -14.86
CA CYS A 273 -3.68 -12.97 -14.83
C CYS A 273 -4.09 -11.55 -15.22
N HIS A 274 -5.00 -11.43 -16.19
CA HIS A 274 -5.57 -10.15 -16.61
C HIS A 274 -6.52 -9.63 -15.52
N THR A 275 -6.32 -8.38 -15.08
CA THR A 275 -7.05 -7.78 -13.94
C THR A 275 -8.49 -7.37 -14.25
N LYS A 276 -8.99 -7.77 -15.41
CA LYS A 276 -10.31 -7.45 -15.96
C LYS A 276 -10.63 -5.94 -16.01
N GLY A 277 -9.59 -5.10 -16.02
CA GLY A 277 -9.66 -3.66 -16.22
C GLY A 277 -8.39 -3.11 -16.84
N LYS A 278 -8.19 -1.79 -16.79
CA LYS A 278 -6.98 -1.12 -17.31
C LYS A 278 -6.24 -0.38 -16.21
N THR A 279 -4.91 -0.37 -16.32
CA THR A 279 -4.01 0.33 -15.38
C THR A 279 -4.25 -0.12 -13.93
N PRO A 280 -3.99 -1.40 -13.60
CA PRO A 280 -4.08 -1.88 -12.23
C PRO A 280 -3.04 -1.15 -11.37
N ARG A 281 -3.51 -0.18 -10.57
CA ARG A 281 -2.64 0.75 -9.85
C ARG A 281 -2.21 0.19 -8.50
N HIS A 282 -3.09 -0.59 -7.89
CA HIS A 282 -2.79 -1.34 -6.69
C HIS A 282 -3.57 -2.67 -6.70
N PHE A 283 -3.02 -3.65 -6.00
CA PHE A 283 -3.73 -4.86 -5.65
C PHE A 283 -3.31 -5.27 -4.25
N GLN A 284 -4.18 -6.01 -3.55
CA GLN A 284 -3.85 -6.54 -2.24
C GLN A 284 -4.60 -7.87 -2.03
N PHE A 285 -3.94 -8.79 -1.33
CA PHE A 285 -4.64 -9.93 -0.77
C PHE A 285 -5.49 -9.53 0.42
N ASP A 286 -6.59 -10.24 0.61
CA ASP A 286 -7.30 -10.23 1.87
C ASP A 286 -6.49 -10.96 2.98
N PRO A 287 -6.82 -10.78 4.26
CA PRO A 287 -6.07 -11.38 5.35
C PRO A 287 -5.98 -12.92 5.35
N SER A 288 -6.88 -13.64 4.66
CA SER A 288 -6.75 -15.10 4.53
C SER A 288 -5.78 -15.51 3.41
N GLY A 289 -5.44 -14.60 2.51
CA GLY A 289 -4.63 -14.88 1.31
C GLY A 289 -5.41 -15.61 0.21
N GLU A 290 -6.72 -15.82 0.38
CA GLU A 290 -7.56 -16.54 -0.58
C GLU A 290 -8.16 -15.63 -1.64
N PHE A 291 -8.25 -14.32 -1.37
CA PHE A 291 -8.78 -13.34 -2.29
C PHE A 291 -7.76 -12.27 -2.60
N LEU A 292 -7.70 -11.86 -3.86
CA LEU A 292 -6.93 -10.72 -4.33
C LEU A 292 -7.87 -9.71 -4.97
N LEU A 293 -7.76 -8.45 -4.55
CA LEU A 293 -8.50 -7.34 -5.13
C LEU A 293 -7.56 -6.49 -5.98
N SER A 294 -8.02 -6.06 -7.15
CA SER A 294 -7.25 -5.20 -8.06
C SER A 294 -8.02 -3.92 -8.35
N ALA A 295 -7.43 -2.76 -8.04
CA ALA A 295 -7.93 -1.44 -8.40
C ALA A 295 -7.44 -1.04 -9.79
N ASN A 296 -8.35 -1.03 -10.75
CA ASN A 296 -8.10 -0.68 -12.14
C ASN A 296 -8.50 0.78 -12.39
N GLN A 297 -7.49 1.66 -12.37
CA GLN A 297 -7.67 3.12 -12.43
C GLN A 297 -8.45 3.59 -13.66
N ASP A 298 -8.06 3.12 -14.85
CA ASP A 298 -8.56 3.69 -16.12
C ASP A 298 -9.86 3.03 -16.60
N THR A 299 -10.39 2.06 -15.85
CA THR A 299 -11.70 1.45 -16.12
C THR A 299 -12.66 1.58 -14.95
N ASP A 300 -12.36 2.47 -13.99
CA ASP A 300 -13.27 2.79 -12.88
C ASP A 300 -13.78 1.55 -12.15
N SER A 301 -12.88 0.60 -11.84
CA SER A 301 -13.31 -0.71 -11.33
C SER A 301 -12.35 -1.32 -10.31
N VAL A 302 -12.93 -1.96 -9.29
CA VAL A 302 -12.26 -2.91 -8.40
C VAL A 302 -12.77 -4.31 -8.70
N THR A 303 -11.85 -5.24 -8.94
CA THR A 303 -12.17 -6.62 -9.35
C THR A 303 -11.65 -7.61 -8.32
N VAL A 304 -12.39 -8.70 -8.09
CA VAL A 304 -12.06 -9.72 -7.10
C VAL A 304 -11.63 -11.02 -7.78
N PHE A 305 -10.57 -11.63 -7.25
CA PHE A 305 -10.02 -12.90 -7.69
C PHE A 305 -9.91 -13.85 -6.50
N ARG A 306 -10.17 -15.14 -6.72
CA ARG A 306 -9.72 -16.21 -5.82
C ARG A 306 -8.29 -16.59 -6.17
N PHE A 307 -7.47 -16.79 -5.15
CA PHE A 307 -6.11 -17.28 -5.27
C PHE A 307 -6.01 -18.71 -4.77
N ASP A 308 -5.46 -19.56 -5.62
CA ASP A 308 -5.11 -20.93 -5.29
C ASP A 308 -3.69 -20.94 -4.74
N ASN A 309 -3.56 -21.17 -3.43
CA ASN A 309 -2.27 -21.21 -2.73
C ASN A 309 -1.38 -22.38 -3.16
N GLU A 310 -1.94 -23.46 -3.71
CA GLU A 310 -1.17 -24.63 -4.16
C GLU A 310 -0.56 -24.37 -5.54
N THR A 311 -1.36 -23.78 -6.45
CA THR A 311 -0.95 -23.61 -7.86
C THR A 311 -0.45 -22.21 -8.18
N GLY A 312 -0.69 -21.22 -7.31
CA GLY A 312 -0.43 -19.81 -7.56
C GLY A 312 -1.39 -19.17 -8.59
N LYS A 313 -2.51 -19.82 -8.89
CA LYS A 313 -3.45 -19.37 -9.92
C LYS A 313 -4.45 -18.36 -9.36
N LEU A 314 -4.63 -17.24 -10.07
CA LEU A 314 -5.70 -16.28 -9.84
C LEU A 314 -6.89 -16.59 -10.75
N THR A 315 -8.08 -16.76 -10.17
CA THR A 315 -9.34 -17.00 -10.88
C THR A 315 -10.31 -15.85 -10.60
N PHE A 316 -10.73 -15.14 -11.64
CA PHE A 316 -11.71 -14.07 -11.54
C PHE A 316 -13.04 -14.60 -10.99
N THR A 317 -13.61 -13.92 -9.98
CA THR A 317 -14.82 -14.40 -9.29
C THR A 317 -16.12 -14.06 -10.03
N GLY A 318 -16.05 -13.15 -11.00
CA GLY A 318 -17.23 -12.52 -11.61
C GLY A 318 -17.56 -11.17 -10.99
N ASP A 319 -16.98 -10.83 -9.84
CA ASP A 319 -17.30 -9.61 -9.10
C ASP A 319 -16.50 -8.40 -9.64
N VAL A 320 -17.24 -7.39 -10.08
CA VAL A 320 -16.73 -6.09 -10.54
C VAL A 320 -17.47 -5.00 -9.79
N ASN A 321 -16.73 -4.16 -9.10
CA ASN A 321 -17.27 -3.04 -8.34
C ASN A 321 -16.96 -1.76 -9.09
N ASP A 322 -18.00 -1.00 -9.44
CA ASP A 322 -17.87 0.32 -10.05
C ASP A 322 -17.37 1.31 -8.99
N VAL A 323 -16.11 1.70 -9.14
CA VAL A 323 -15.44 2.65 -8.24
C VAL A 323 -14.63 3.57 -9.13
N PRO A 324 -15.02 4.84 -9.30
CA PRO A 324 -14.29 5.77 -10.18
C PRO A 324 -12.83 5.96 -9.76
N SER A 325 -11.92 5.92 -10.74
CA SER A 325 -10.46 6.10 -10.62
C SER A 325 -9.82 5.50 -9.36
N PRO A 326 -10.03 4.20 -9.08
CA PRO A 326 -9.51 3.60 -7.87
C PRO A 326 -8.00 3.45 -8.02
N ASN A 327 -7.27 3.94 -7.03
CA ASN A 327 -5.81 3.96 -7.05
C ASN A 327 -5.19 3.08 -5.98
N PHE A 328 -5.91 2.81 -4.90
CA PHE A 328 -5.41 1.98 -3.81
C PHE A 328 -6.53 1.12 -3.22
N VAL A 329 -6.21 -0.13 -2.89
CA VAL A 329 -7.10 -1.02 -2.14
C VAL A 329 -6.41 -1.40 -0.84
N CYS A 330 -7.08 -1.19 0.29
CA CYS A 330 -6.63 -1.57 1.62
C CYS A 330 -7.61 -2.58 2.21
N VAL A 331 -7.23 -3.85 2.23
CA VAL A 331 -8.02 -4.95 2.79
C VAL A 331 -7.48 -5.29 4.17
N PHE A 332 -8.34 -5.28 5.19
CA PHE A 332 -7.93 -5.51 6.57
C PHE A 332 -9.06 -6.11 7.42
N GLN A 333 -8.66 -6.77 8.50
CA GLN A 333 -9.58 -7.23 9.53
C GLN A 333 -9.64 -6.19 10.65
N PRO A 334 -10.78 -5.52 10.88
CA PRO A 334 -10.91 -4.62 12.02
C PRO A 334 -10.94 -5.40 13.35
N HIS A 335 -10.39 -4.79 14.41
CA HIS A 335 -10.43 -5.31 15.77
C HIS A 335 -11.81 -5.12 16.39
N ARG A 336 -12.41 -6.19 16.95
CA ARG A 336 -13.81 -6.20 17.43
C ARG A 336 -14.10 -5.24 18.61
N ASN A 337 -13.12 -4.99 19.48
CA ASN A 337 -13.34 -4.30 20.77
C ASN A 337 -12.62 -2.96 20.90
N GLY A 338 -12.07 -2.39 19.84
CA GLY A 338 -11.34 -1.11 19.91
C GLY A 338 -10.12 -1.10 20.85
N ARG A 339 -9.63 -2.26 21.31
CA ARG A 339 -8.45 -2.39 22.18
C ARG A 339 -7.58 -3.59 21.80
N MET A 340 -6.32 -3.25 21.49
CA MET A 340 -5.05 -3.96 21.71
C MET A 340 -5.07 -5.49 21.69
N ARG A 341 -4.45 -6.09 20.67
CA ARG A 341 -3.69 -7.31 20.93
C ARG A 341 -2.42 -6.92 21.69
N HIS A 342 -2.41 -7.12 22.99
CA HIS A 342 -1.15 -7.34 23.71
C HIS A 342 -0.58 -8.65 23.16
N VAL A 343 0.20 -8.59 22.08
CA VAL A 343 0.99 -9.75 21.67
C VAL A 343 2.17 -9.78 22.63
N ALA A 344 2.08 -10.66 23.63
CA ALA A 344 3.26 -11.07 24.37
C ALA A 344 4.29 -11.53 23.33
N LYS A 345 5.43 -10.81 23.27
CA LYS A 345 6.61 -11.27 22.56
C LYS A 345 6.94 -12.68 23.07
N LEU A 346 6.87 -13.68 22.19
CA LEU A 346 7.55 -14.96 22.38
C LEU A 346 8.96 -14.85 21.81
#